data_AF-A0A671FF03-F1
#
_entry.id   AF-A0A671FF03-F1
#
_cell.length_a   1.000
_cell.length_b   1.000
_cell.length_c   1.000
_cell.angle_alpha   90.00
_cell.angle_beta   90.00
_cell.angle_gamma   90.00
#
_symmetry.space_group_name_H-M   'P 1'
#
loop_
_entity.id
_entity.type
_entity.pdbx_description
1 polymer ?
#
loop_
_entity_poly.entity_id
_entity_poly.type
_entity_poly.pdbx_seq_one_letter_code
_entity_poly.pdbx_strand_id
1 'polypeptide(L)'
;MWCTIDNRVTRVAWLNRSTILYAGNDKWCLDPRVVLLSNTQTQYSIEIQNVDVYDEGPYTCSVQTDNHPKTSRVHLIVQVSPKIVEISSDISINEGNNISLTCIATGRPEPTVTWRHISPKAVGFVSEDEYLEIQGITREQSGDYECSASNDVAAPVVRRVKVTVNYPPYISEAKGTGVPVGQKGTLQCEASAVPSAEFQWYKDDKRLVEGKKGVKVENRPFLSKLIFFNVSEHDYGNYTCVASNKLGHTNASITLFGPGAVSEVNNGTSRRAGCIWLLPLLVFLLLKF
;
A
#
# COMPACT_ATOMS: atom_id res chain seq x y z
N MET A 1 -36.97 22.58 -4.93
CA MET A 1 -36.70 23.76 -5.77
C MET A 1 -37.67 24.87 -5.42
N TRP A 2 -37.19 26.10 -5.24
CA TRP A 2 -38.01 27.24 -4.82
C TRP A 2 -37.87 28.41 -5.78
N CYS A 3 -38.98 29.10 -6.04
CA CYS A 3 -39.05 30.29 -6.88
C CYS A 3 -39.75 31.39 -6.09
N THR A 4 -39.07 32.51 -5.89
CA THR A 4 -39.65 33.70 -5.24
C THR A 4 -40.43 34.50 -6.27
N ILE A 5 -41.69 34.79 -5.96
CA ILE A 5 -42.60 35.54 -6.83
C ILE A 5 -43.22 36.72 -6.08
N ASP A 6 -43.93 37.59 -6.79
CA ASP A 6 -44.64 38.73 -6.21
C ASP A 6 -46.09 38.81 -6.72
N ASN A 7 -46.89 39.69 -6.11
CA ASN A 7 -48.32 39.81 -6.37
C ASN A 7 -48.70 40.20 -7.81
N ARG A 8 -47.73 40.57 -8.66
CA ARG A 8 -47.95 40.90 -10.09
C ARG A 8 -47.89 39.67 -10.98
N VAL A 9 -47.59 38.49 -10.42
CA VAL A 9 -47.54 37.23 -11.17
C VAL A 9 -48.96 36.70 -11.36
N THR A 10 -49.35 36.53 -12.62
CA THR A 10 -50.68 36.02 -13.01
C THR A 10 -50.66 34.53 -13.35
N ARG A 11 -49.52 34.01 -13.81
CA ARG A 11 -49.29 32.58 -14.07
C ARG A 11 -47.87 32.19 -13.69
N VAL A 12 -47.70 30.96 -13.19
CA VAL A 12 -46.39 30.41 -12.85
C VAL A 12 -46.31 28.94 -13.25
N ALA A 13 -45.15 28.51 -13.73
CA ALA A 13 -44.88 27.13 -14.06
C ALA A 13 -43.43 26.74 -13.73
N TRP A 14 -43.24 25.48 -13.34
CA TRP A 14 -41.93 24.84 -13.26
C TRP A 14 -41.73 23.93 -14.46
N LEU A 15 -40.56 24.02 -15.07
CA LEU A 15 -40.17 23.24 -16.24
C LEU A 15 -38.86 22.50 -15.96
N ASN A 16 -38.76 21.26 -16.39
CA ASN A 16 -37.49 20.54 -16.57
C ASN A 16 -37.08 20.71 -18.03
N ARG A 17 -36.01 21.48 -18.29
CA ARG A 17 -35.62 21.90 -19.64
C ARG A 17 -36.80 22.56 -20.37
N SER A 18 -37.44 21.87 -21.32
CA SER A 18 -38.61 22.35 -22.07
C SER A 18 -39.92 21.68 -21.65
N THR A 19 -39.89 20.69 -20.75
CA THR A 19 -41.06 19.93 -20.32
C THR A 19 -41.69 20.57 -19.09
N ILE A 20 -42.99 20.86 -19.15
CA ILE A 20 -43.74 21.42 -18.00
C ILE A 20 -43.91 20.33 -16.94
N LEU A 21 -43.50 20.62 -15.71
CA LEU A 21 -43.71 19.76 -14.55
C LEU A 21 -45.03 20.10 -13.87
N TYR A 22 -45.19 21.38 -13.56
CA TYR A 22 -46.35 21.97 -12.90
C TYR A 22 -46.64 23.35 -13.51
N ALA A 23 -47.91 23.68 -13.66
CA ALA A 23 -48.38 25.02 -14.02
C ALA A 23 -49.49 25.43 -13.03
N GLY A 24 -49.18 26.37 -12.13
CA GLY A 24 -50.03 26.64 -10.96
C GLY A 24 -50.18 25.38 -10.11
N ASN A 25 -51.42 24.93 -9.90
CA ASN A 25 -51.73 23.69 -9.16
C ASN A 25 -51.80 22.45 -10.06
N ASP A 26 -51.78 22.64 -11.37
CA ASP A 26 -51.95 21.55 -12.33
C ASP A 26 -50.62 20.83 -12.52
N LYS A 27 -50.58 19.53 -12.23
CA LYS A 27 -49.43 18.67 -12.50
C LYS A 27 -49.49 18.20 -13.96
N TRP A 28 -48.45 18.51 -14.73
CA TRP A 28 -48.34 18.13 -16.16
C TRP A 28 -47.47 16.90 -16.37
N CYS A 29 -46.47 16.68 -15.50
CA CYS A 29 -45.62 15.51 -15.57
C CYS A 29 -46.30 14.26 -14.98
N LEU A 30 -46.00 13.10 -15.55
CA LEU A 30 -46.45 11.80 -15.02
C LEU A 30 -45.55 11.24 -13.91
N ASP A 31 -44.38 11.85 -13.68
CA ASP A 31 -43.43 11.39 -12.67
C ASP A 31 -44.01 11.56 -11.26
N PRO A 32 -44.26 10.47 -10.50
CA PRO A 32 -44.85 10.55 -9.18
C PRO A 32 -43.94 11.23 -8.15
N ARG A 33 -42.62 11.26 -8.39
CA ARG A 33 -41.62 11.85 -7.48
C ARG A 33 -41.70 13.37 -7.42
N VAL A 34 -42.28 14.02 -8.43
CA VAL A 34 -42.40 15.47 -8.51
C VAL A 34 -43.67 15.91 -7.78
N VAL A 35 -43.52 16.67 -6.71
CA VAL A 35 -44.63 17.13 -5.86
C VAL A 35 -44.62 18.65 -5.70
N LEU A 36 -45.80 19.26 -5.65
CA LEU A 36 -45.95 20.68 -5.35
C LEU A 36 -45.90 20.89 -3.83
N LEU A 37 -45.00 21.78 -3.37
CA LEU A 37 -44.84 22.09 -1.96
C LEU A 37 -45.54 23.38 -1.55
N SER A 38 -45.40 24.43 -2.37
CA SER A 38 -45.95 25.75 -2.05
C SER A 38 -46.41 26.45 -3.33
N ASN A 39 -47.58 27.08 -3.24
CA ASN A 39 -48.12 27.98 -4.26
C ASN A 39 -48.83 29.15 -3.56
N THR A 40 -48.05 30.16 -3.20
CA THR A 40 -48.50 31.38 -2.52
C THR A 40 -48.21 32.61 -3.37
N GLN A 41 -48.64 33.79 -2.91
CA GLN A 41 -48.35 35.06 -3.60
C GLN A 41 -46.85 35.43 -3.59
N THR A 42 -46.04 34.80 -2.74
CA THR A 42 -44.61 35.11 -2.57
C THR A 42 -43.68 33.96 -2.96
N GLN A 43 -44.20 32.73 -3.07
CA GLN A 43 -43.38 31.56 -3.32
C GLN A 43 -44.11 30.50 -4.14
N TYR A 44 -43.40 29.92 -5.10
CA TYR A 44 -43.82 28.76 -5.87
C TYR A 44 -42.71 27.69 -5.85
N SER A 45 -42.94 26.56 -5.17
CA SER A 45 -41.92 25.53 -4.96
C SER A 45 -42.43 24.12 -5.21
N ILE A 46 -41.56 23.31 -5.80
CA ILE A 46 -41.77 21.87 -6.04
C ILE A 46 -40.61 21.08 -5.42
N GLU A 47 -40.83 19.81 -5.13
CA GLU A 47 -39.80 18.86 -4.70
C GLU A 47 -39.74 17.69 -5.69
N ILE A 48 -38.53 17.22 -5.95
CA ILE A 48 -38.29 15.96 -6.66
C ILE A 48 -37.76 15.00 -5.61
N GLN A 49 -38.56 14.00 -5.26
CA GLN A 49 -38.19 12.96 -4.30
C GLN A 49 -37.30 11.91 -4.98
N ASN A 50 -36.46 11.21 -4.21
CA ASN A 50 -35.60 10.13 -4.72
C ASN A 50 -34.86 10.54 -6.01
N VAL A 51 -34.12 11.65 -5.92
CA VAL A 51 -33.39 12.24 -7.05
C VAL A 51 -32.43 11.22 -7.65
N ASP A 52 -32.46 11.11 -8.96
CA ASP A 52 -31.61 10.24 -9.77
C ASP A 52 -30.60 11.08 -10.57
N VAL A 53 -29.48 10.50 -11.01
CA VAL A 53 -28.48 11.18 -11.84
C VAL A 53 -29.07 11.73 -13.14
N TYR A 54 -30.15 11.14 -13.66
CA TYR A 54 -30.82 11.62 -14.88
C TYR A 54 -31.65 12.89 -14.65
N ASP A 55 -31.96 13.24 -13.40
CA ASP A 55 -32.69 14.46 -13.07
C ASP A 55 -31.79 15.71 -13.19
N GLU A 56 -30.47 15.53 -13.29
CA GLU A 56 -29.51 16.60 -13.42
C GLU A 56 -29.78 17.50 -14.65
N GLY A 57 -29.68 18.81 -14.41
CA GLY A 57 -29.79 19.80 -15.47
C GLY A 57 -30.56 21.06 -15.07
N PRO A 58 -30.88 21.90 -16.08
CA PRO A 58 -31.56 23.17 -15.85
C PRO A 58 -33.07 22.99 -15.65
N TYR A 59 -33.56 23.49 -14.52
CA TYR A 59 -34.97 23.68 -14.23
C TYR A 59 -35.30 25.17 -14.31
N THR A 60 -36.44 25.47 -14.92
CA THR A 60 -36.86 26.86 -15.15
C THR A 60 -38.17 27.12 -14.42
N CYS A 61 -38.18 28.14 -13.57
CA CYS A 61 -39.41 28.77 -13.09
C CYS A 61 -39.78 29.87 -14.09
N SER A 62 -40.89 29.70 -14.80
CA SER A 62 -41.42 30.68 -15.75
C SER A 62 -42.65 31.34 -15.15
N VAL A 63 -42.65 32.67 -15.09
CA VAL A 63 -43.77 33.47 -14.58
C VAL A 63 -44.27 34.43 -15.65
N GLN A 64 -45.58 34.63 -15.71
CA GLN A 64 -46.20 35.71 -16.47
C GLN A 64 -46.53 36.85 -15.52
N THR A 65 -46.10 38.07 -15.86
CA THR A 65 -46.53 39.30 -15.19
C THR A 65 -47.33 40.18 -16.15
N ASP A 66 -47.97 41.24 -15.63
CA ASP A 66 -48.82 42.14 -16.42
C ASP A 66 -48.10 42.78 -17.63
N ASN A 67 -46.77 42.93 -17.54
CA ASN A 67 -45.99 43.57 -18.59
C ASN A 67 -45.27 42.57 -19.50
N HIS A 68 -44.60 41.54 -18.95
CA HIS A 68 -43.80 40.58 -19.74
C HIS A 68 -43.61 39.24 -19.00
N PRO A 69 -43.38 38.14 -19.73
CA PRO A 69 -42.93 36.88 -19.13
C PRO A 69 -41.51 37.05 -18.57
N LYS A 70 -41.26 36.43 -17.41
CA LYS A 70 -39.92 36.37 -16.78
C LYS A 70 -39.59 34.91 -16.47
N THR A 71 -38.30 34.59 -16.53
CA THR A 71 -37.81 33.24 -16.21
C THR A 71 -36.66 33.30 -15.23
N SER A 72 -36.67 32.42 -14.25
CA SER A 72 -35.52 32.14 -13.37
C SER A 72 -35.08 30.70 -13.59
N ARG A 73 -33.78 30.46 -13.69
CA ARG A 73 -33.21 29.12 -13.92
C ARG A 73 -32.38 28.68 -12.73
N VAL A 74 -32.54 27.42 -12.34
CA VAL A 74 -31.71 26.73 -11.35
C VAL A 74 -31.13 25.48 -12.00
N HIS A 75 -29.87 25.16 -11.71
CA HIS A 75 -29.27 23.91 -12.14
C HIS A 75 -29.29 22.94 -10.97
N LEU A 76 -30.02 21.82 -11.14
CA LEU A 76 -29.92 20.70 -10.23
C LEU A 76 -28.64 19.94 -10.58
N ILE A 77 -27.73 19.80 -9.62
CA ILE A 77 -26.50 19.01 -9.73
C ILE A 77 -26.65 17.79 -8.83
N VAL A 78 -26.49 16.59 -9.38
CA VAL A 78 -26.70 15.35 -8.62
C VAL A 78 -25.35 14.77 -8.24
N GLN A 79 -25.12 14.69 -6.93
CA GLN A 79 -23.90 14.16 -6.35
C GLN A 79 -24.05 12.67 -6.01
N VAL A 80 -23.01 11.89 -6.26
CA VAL A 80 -22.94 10.45 -6.01
C VAL A 80 -21.66 10.17 -5.23
N SER A 81 -21.78 9.46 -4.11
CA SER A 81 -20.64 9.09 -3.26
C SER A 81 -19.61 8.24 -4.03
N PRO A 82 -18.33 8.30 -3.63
CA PRO A 82 -17.28 7.58 -4.33
C PRO A 82 -17.39 6.08 -4.03
N LYS A 83 -17.03 5.25 -5.01
CA LYS A 83 -17.00 3.79 -4.89
C LYS A 83 -15.82 3.22 -5.68
N ILE A 84 -14.95 2.47 -5.02
CA ILE A 84 -13.90 1.70 -5.69
C ILE A 84 -14.54 0.48 -6.35
N VAL A 85 -14.52 0.45 -7.68
CA VAL A 85 -15.14 -0.60 -8.51
C VAL A 85 -14.15 -1.72 -8.77
N GLU A 86 -12.91 -1.36 -9.08
CA GLU A 86 -11.83 -2.30 -9.40
C GLU A 86 -10.55 -1.91 -8.67
N ILE A 87 -9.82 -2.92 -8.20
CA ILE A 87 -8.51 -2.74 -7.57
C ILE A 87 -7.66 -3.98 -7.83
N SER A 88 -6.36 -3.81 -8.02
CA SER A 88 -5.42 -4.94 -8.17
C SER A 88 -5.53 -5.92 -7.00
N SER A 89 -5.38 -7.21 -7.28
CA SER A 89 -5.30 -8.24 -6.25
C SER A 89 -3.96 -8.21 -5.53
N ASP A 90 -3.88 -8.87 -4.37
CA ASP A 90 -2.61 -9.11 -3.68
C ASP A 90 -1.58 -9.77 -4.62
N ILE A 91 -0.32 -9.32 -4.52
CA ILE A 91 0.77 -9.80 -5.37
C ILE A 91 1.97 -10.29 -4.54
N SER A 92 2.70 -11.26 -5.08
CA SER A 92 3.99 -11.71 -4.56
C SER A 92 5.02 -11.69 -5.68
N ILE A 93 6.07 -10.88 -5.52
CA ILE A 93 7.08 -10.63 -6.56
C ILE A 93 8.48 -10.65 -5.96
N ASN A 94 9.52 -10.83 -6.77
CA ASN A 94 10.89 -10.82 -6.27
C ASN A 94 11.43 -9.38 -6.11
N GLU A 95 12.35 -9.20 -5.17
CA GLU A 95 13.08 -7.94 -4.96
C GLU A 95 13.79 -7.49 -6.27
N GLY A 96 13.68 -6.21 -6.60
CA GLY A 96 14.24 -5.62 -7.82
C GLY A 96 13.32 -5.68 -9.05
N ASN A 97 12.17 -6.37 -8.99
CA ASN A 97 11.17 -6.31 -10.05
C ASN A 97 10.35 -5.01 -10.02
N ASN A 98 9.71 -4.70 -11.14
CA ASN A 98 8.77 -3.58 -11.24
C ASN A 98 7.34 -4.06 -10.94
N ILE A 99 6.53 -3.20 -10.33
CA ILE A 99 5.09 -3.43 -10.11
C ILE A 99 4.27 -2.25 -10.62
N SER A 100 3.03 -2.53 -11.01
CA SER A 100 2.00 -1.53 -11.29
C SER A 100 0.71 -1.99 -10.60
N LEU A 101 0.17 -1.15 -9.71
CA LEU A 101 -1.12 -1.34 -9.04
C LEU A 101 -2.12 -0.36 -9.63
N THR A 102 -3.38 -0.78 -9.74
CA THR A 102 -4.47 0.00 -10.31
C THR A 102 -5.65 0.05 -9.34
N CYS A 103 -6.28 1.21 -9.22
CA CYS A 103 -7.49 1.43 -8.45
C CYS A 103 -8.44 2.37 -9.20
N ILE A 104 -9.58 1.84 -9.61
CA ILE A 104 -10.58 2.56 -10.39
C ILE A 104 -11.78 2.84 -9.50
N ALA A 105 -12.15 4.11 -9.40
CA ALA A 105 -13.28 4.56 -8.59
C ALA A 105 -14.28 5.38 -9.41
N THR A 106 -15.56 5.24 -9.07
CA THR A 106 -16.65 5.99 -9.69
C THR A 106 -17.29 6.91 -8.66
N GLY A 107 -17.80 8.06 -9.09
CA GLY A 107 -18.50 9.02 -8.22
C GLY A 107 -18.92 10.25 -9.03
N ARG A 108 -19.76 11.11 -8.44
CA ARG A 108 -20.10 12.42 -9.03
C ARG A 108 -20.02 13.51 -7.96
N PRO A 109 -19.10 14.49 -8.05
CA PRO A 109 -18.05 14.63 -9.06
C PRO A 109 -17.12 13.41 -9.15
N GLU A 110 -16.41 13.28 -10.27
CA GLU A 110 -15.41 12.23 -10.46
C GLU A 110 -14.40 12.24 -9.31
N PRO A 111 -14.16 11.10 -8.64
CA PRO A 111 -13.36 11.08 -7.43
C PRO A 111 -11.86 11.15 -7.72
N THR A 112 -11.14 11.88 -6.88
CA THR A 112 -9.68 11.83 -6.84
C THR A 112 -9.25 10.55 -6.14
N VAL A 113 -8.31 9.83 -6.75
CA VAL A 113 -7.73 8.59 -6.21
C VAL A 113 -6.33 8.86 -5.68
N THR A 114 -6.02 8.35 -4.49
CA THR A 114 -4.67 8.42 -3.91
C THR A 114 -4.23 7.08 -3.36
N TRP A 115 -2.92 6.83 -3.40
CA TRP A 115 -2.30 5.63 -2.88
C TRP A 115 -1.38 5.95 -1.71
N ARG A 116 -1.42 5.12 -0.68
CA ARG A 116 -0.58 5.25 0.51
C ARG A 116 0.02 3.92 0.93
N HIS A 117 1.32 3.90 1.23
CA HIS A 117 1.98 2.74 1.82
C HIS A 117 1.70 2.70 3.33
N ILE A 118 1.20 1.56 3.83
CA ILE A 118 0.89 1.36 5.24
C ILE A 118 2.15 0.87 5.96
N SER A 119 3.07 1.81 6.21
CA SER A 119 4.33 1.56 6.92
C SER A 119 4.61 2.69 7.91
N PRO A 120 5.22 2.41 9.08
CA PRO A 120 5.61 3.44 10.05
C PRO A 120 6.57 4.50 9.47
N LYS A 121 7.31 4.14 8.42
CA LYS A 121 8.27 5.04 7.75
C LYS A 121 7.64 5.83 6.59
N ALA A 122 6.43 5.49 6.18
CA ALA A 122 5.78 6.14 5.04
C ALA A 122 5.31 7.54 5.44
N VAL A 123 5.56 8.52 4.57
CA VAL A 123 5.12 9.91 4.72
C VAL A 123 4.33 10.28 3.47
N GLY A 124 3.11 10.79 3.67
CA GLY A 124 2.27 11.26 2.57
C GLY A 124 1.77 10.15 1.63
N PHE A 125 1.42 10.55 0.41
CA PHE A 125 0.97 9.66 -0.65
C PHE A 125 2.15 9.15 -1.47
N VAL A 126 2.02 7.93 -1.96
CA VAL A 126 2.96 7.32 -2.91
C VAL A 126 2.58 7.69 -4.35
N SER A 127 1.28 7.81 -4.63
CA SER A 127 0.73 8.27 -5.90
C SER A 127 -0.59 9.02 -5.65
N GLU A 128 -0.91 9.98 -6.50
CA GLU A 128 -2.19 10.71 -6.54
C GLU A 128 -2.96 10.42 -7.84
N ASP A 129 -2.70 9.25 -8.42
CA ASP A 129 -3.32 8.77 -9.66
C ASP A 129 -4.01 7.41 -9.40
N GLU A 130 -4.84 6.95 -10.34
CA GLU A 130 -5.43 5.60 -10.33
C GLU A 130 -4.35 4.51 -10.34
N TYR A 131 -3.17 4.84 -10.87
CA TYR A 131 -2.03 3.95 -11.01
C TYR A 131 -0.93 4.26 -9.99
N LEU A 132 -0.32 3.20 -9.47
CA LEU A 132 0.91 3.26 -8.68
C LEU A 132 1.95 2.35 -9.31
N GLU A 133 3.04 2.95 -9.78
CA GLU A 133 4.16 2.23 -10.38
C GLU A 133 5.39 2.32 -9.47
N ILE A 134 5.99 1.17 -9.18
CA ILE A 134 7.26 1.10 -8.44
C ILE A 134 8.25 0.31 -9.29
N GLN A 135 9.36 0.95 -9.61
CA GLN A 135 10.48 0.31 -10.30
C GLN A 135 11.49 -0.21 -9.27
N GLY A 136 12.03 -1.41 -9.50
CA GLY A 136 13.08 -1.96 -8.65
C GLY A 136 12.65 -2.11 -7.18
N ILE A 137 11.50 -2.74 -6.91
CA ILE A 137 10.92 -2.78 -5.57
C ILE A 137 11.86 -3.41 -4.54
N THR A 138 12.00 -2.77 -3.37
CA THR A 138 12.83 -3.27 -2.26
C THR A 138 12.01 -3.97 -1.19
N ARG A 139 12.65 -4.79 -0.34
CA ARG A 139 11.97 -5.47 0.78
C ARG A 139 11.29 -4.50 1.78
N GLU A 140 11.79 -3.29 1.95
CA GLU A 140 11.20 -2.26 2.82
C GLU A 140 9.89 -1.68 2.28
N GLN A 141 9.67 -1.82 0.97
CA GLN A 141 8.44 -1.41 0.28
C GLN A 141 7.38 -2.52 0.29
N SER A 142 7.67 -3.70 0.84
CA SER A 142 6.64 -4.71 1.08
C SER A 142 5.61 -4.20 2.10
N GLY A 143 4.38 -4.69 2.02
CA GLY A 143 3.31 -4.36 2.95
C GLY A 143 2.00 -4.05 2.24
N ASP A 144 1.09 -3.42 2.97
CA ASP A 144 -0.21 -3.03 2.41
C ASP A 144 -0.11 -1.66 1.75
N TYR A 145 -0.68 -1.54 0.57
CA TYR A 145 -0.91 -0.29 -0.15
C TYR A 145 -2.41 0.00 -0.13
N GLU A 146 -2.78 1.17 0.38
CA GLU A 146 -4.16 1.61 0.52
C GLU A 146 -4.49 2.60 -0.60
N CYS A 147 -5.47 2.24 -1.42
CA CYS A 147 -6.14 3.16 -2.33
C CYS A 147 -7.28 3.87 -1.57
N SER A 148 -7.37 5.19 -1.74
CA SER A 148 -8.43 6.04 -1.21
C SER A 148 -9.05 6.84 -2.34
N ALA A 149 -10.39 6.80 -2.47
CA ALA A 149 -11.13 7.61 -3.45
C ALA A 149 -12.05 8.59 -2.73
N SER A 150 -11.97 9.88 -3.10
CA SER A 150 -12.75 10.97 -2.50
C SER A 150 -13.30 11.93 -3.54
N ASN A 151 -14.52 12.43 -3.33
CA ASN A 151 -15.12 13.52 -4.12
C ASN A 151 -15.87 14.53 -3.25
N ASP A 152 -15.57 14.57 -1.94
CA ASP A 152 -16.16 15.46 -0.93
C ASP A 152 -17.69 15.36 -0.74
N VAL A 153 -18.35 14.40 -1.38
CA VAL A 153 -19.80 14.14 -1.23
C VAL A 153 -20.09 13.37 0.06
N ALA A 154 -19.19 12.44 0.41
CA ALA A 154 -19.29 11.58 1.59
C ALA A 154 -17.89 11.24 2.11
N ALA A 155 -17.80 10.42 3.15
CA ALA A 155 -16.52 9.89 3.60
C ALA A 155 -15.80 9.18 2.44
N PRO A 156 -14.46 9.31 2.34
CA PRO A 156 -13.69 8.62 1.33
C PRO A 156 -13.81 7.11 1.51
N VAL A 157 -13.79 6.38 0.39
CA VAL A 157 -13.79 4.92 0.40
C VAL A 157 -12.36 4.42 0.24
N VAL A 158 -12.01 3.37 1.00
CA VAL A 158 -10.65 2.82 1.02
C VAL A 158 -10.65 1.32 0.76
N ARG A 159 -9.66 0.83 0.01
CA ARG A 159 -9.35 -0.60 -0.15
C ARG A 159 -7.85 -0.81 -0.17
N ARG A 160 -7.39 -2.00 0.25
CA ARG A 160 -5.97 -2.33 0.36
C ARG A 160 -5.57 -3.47 -0.55
N VAL A 161 -4.32 -3.42 -0.98
CA VAL A 161 -3.62 -4.47 -1.74
C VAL A 161 -2.35 -4.83 -0.99
N LYS A 162 -2.14 -6.13 -0.73
CA LYS A 162 -0.91 -6.61 -0.11
C LYS A 162 0.16 -6.90 -1.16
N VAL A 163 1.30 -6.25 -1.03
CA VAL A 163 2.49 -6.47 -1.85
C VAL A 163 3.53 -7.24 -1.03
N THR A 164 3.75 -8.50 -1.39
CA THR A 164 4.77 -9.36 -0.77
C THR A 164 6.04 -9.36 -1.62
N VAL A 165 7.14 -8.85 -1.07
CA VAL A 165 8.44 -8.86 -1.76
C VAL A 165 9.26 -10.08 -1.30
N ASN A 166 9.57 -10.97 -2.23
CA ASN A 166 10.37 -12.17 -2.01
C ASN A 166 11.87 -11.83 -2.14
N TYR A 167 12.69 -12.28 -1.20
CA TYR A 167 14.14 -12.10 -1.20
C TYR A 167 14.87 -13.34 -0.64
N PRO A 168 16.12 -13.61 -1.09
CA PRO A 168 16.91 -14.73 -0.59
C PRO A 168 17.26 -14.54 0.90
N PRO A 169 17.54 -15.62 1.63
CA PRO A 169 17.82 -15.54 3.06
C PRO A 169 19.12 -14.78 3.34
N TYR A 170 19.13 -14.00 4.42
CA TYR A 170 20.34 -13.48 5.04
C TYR A 170 20.33 -13.80 6.54
N ILE A 171 21.49 -14.16 7.10
CA ILE A 171 21.61 -14.44 8.54
C ILE A 171 21.56 -13.11 9.28
N SER A 172 20.52 -12.91 10.10
CA SER A 172 20.38 -11.74 10.94
C SER A 172 21.12 -11.89 12.26
N GLU A 173 21.24 -13.11 12.77
CA GLU A 173 21.95 -13.40 14.01
C GLU A 173 22.50 -14.83 14.01
N ALA A 174 23.72 -14.99 14.52
CA ALA A 174 24.38 -16.29 14.67
C ALA A 174 25.16 -16.30 16.00
N LYS A 175 24.65 -17.03 17.00
CA LYS A 175 25.16 -17.01 18.38
C LYS A 175 25.77 -18.34 18.77
N GLY A 176 27.07 -18.29 19.06
CA GLY A 176 27.81 -19.37 19.71
C GLY A 176 27.54 -19.43 21.21
N THR A 177 27.98 -20.48 21.87
CA THR A 177 27.80 -20.59 23.33
C THR A 177 28.98 -21.32 23.96
N GLY A 178 29.45 -20.78 25.08
CA GLY A 178 30.40 -21.44 25.97
C GLY A 178 29.64 -22.37 26.94
N VAL A 179 29.90 -23.67 26.90
CA VAL A 179 29.17 -24.67 27.70
C VAL A 179 30.14 -25.67 28.29
N PRO A 180 30.17 -25.88 29.63
CA PRO A 180 30.95 -26.96 30.24
C PRO A 180 30.52 -28.34 29.77
N VAL A 181 31.48 -29.28 29.77
CA VAL A 181 31.19 -30.71 29.59
C VAL A 181 30.16 -31.17 30.63
N GLY A 182 29.23 -32.03 30.24
CA GLY A 182 28.16 -32.49 31.13
C GLY A 182 26.87 -31.67 31.06
N GLN A 183 26.91 -30.47 30.50
CA GLN A 183 25.78 -29.53 30.52
C GLN A 183 25.02 -29.47 29.19
N LYS A 184 23.81 -28.90 29.25
CA LYS A 184 22.98 -28.63 28.08
C LYS A 184 23.51 -27.39 27.33
N GLY A 185 23.77 -27.54 26.04
CA GLY A 185 24.22 -26.45 25.16
C GLY A 185 23.18 -26.11 24.09
N THR A 186 23.17 -24.88 23.59
CA THR A 186 22.29 -24.48 22.48
C THR A 186 22.97 -23.47 21.60
N LEU A 187 23.10 -23.78 20.32
CA LEU A 187 23.49 -22.82 19.28
C LEU A 187 22.24 -22.27 18.62
N GLN A 188 22.27 -20.98 18.27
CA GLN A 188 21.14 -20.27 17.69
C GLN A 188 21.53 -19.57 16.40
N CYS A 189 20.66 -19.70 15.40
CA CYS A 189 20.81 -19.07 14.09
C CYS A 189 19.47 -18.49 13.64
N GLU A 190 19.46 -17.20 13.33
CA GLU A 190 18.30 -16.48 12.81
C GLU A 190 18.57 -16.01 11.40
N ALA A 191 17.55 -16.14 10.54
CA ALA A 191 17.61 -15.67 9.18
C ALA A 191 16.29 -14.99 8.82
N SER A 192 16.40 -13.90 8.06
CA SER A 192 15.27 -13.23 7.47
C SER A 192 15.22 -13.57 5.99
N ALA A 193 14.04 -14.00 5.52
CA ALA A 193 13.80 -14.46 4.17
C ALA A 193 12.31 -14.40 3.84
N VAL A 194 11.96 -14.17 2.58
CA VAL A 194 10.60 -14.33 2.08
C VAL A 194 10.65 -15.10 0.75
N PRO A 195 10.03 -16.28 0.62
CA PRO A 195 9.40 -17.08 1.68
C PRO A 195 10.37 -17.45 2.81
N SER A 196 9.82 -17.83 3.96
CA SER A 196 10.55 -18.24 5.16
C SER A 196 11.65 -19.26 4.86
N ALA A 197 12.77 -19.17 5.57
CA ALA A 197 13.92 -20.01 5.32
C ALA A 197 13.76 -21.41 5.91
N GLU A 198 14.25 -22.41 5.19
CA GLU A 198 14.54 -23.74 5.70
C GLU A 198 15.97 -23.79 6.24
N PHE A 199 16.12 -24.31 7.46
CA PHE A 199 17.39 -24.35 8.17
C PHE A 199 17.99 -25.75 8.22
N GLN A 200 19.32 -25.81 8.07
CA GLN A 200 20.11 -27.03 8.17
C GLN A 200 21.40 -26.76 8.94
N TRP A 201 21.84 -27.73 9.74
CA TRP A 201 23.08 -27.63 10.52
C TRP A 201 24.12 -28.62 10.01
N TYR A 202 25.37 -28.18 10.01
CA TYR A 202 26.53 -28.96 9.59
C TYR A 202 27.64 -28.88 10.64
N LYS A 203 28.40 -29.96 10.77
CA LYS A 203 29.68 -30.00 11.49
C LYS A 203 30.68 -30.72 10.61
N ASP A 204 31.85 -30.12 10.37
CA ASP A 204 32.90 -30.67 9.50
C ASP A 204 32.35 -31.11 8.13
N ASP A 205 31.58 -30.23 7.49
CA ASP A 205 30.87 -30.44 6.21
C ASP A 205 29.86 -31.60 6.17
N LYS A 206 29.57 -32.22 7.32
CA LYS A 206 28.56 -33.28 7.44
C LYS A 206 27.28 -32.73 8.01
N ARG A 207 26.18 -32.95 7.28
CA ARG A 207 24.84 -32.59 7.74
C ARG A 207 24.50 -33.31 9.05
N LEU A 208 24.06 -32.56 10.04
CA LEU A 208 23.51 -33.09 11.28
C LEU A 208 22.05 -33.48 11.02
N VAL A 209 21.78 -34.78 11.04
CA VAL A 209 20.43 -35.33 10.84
C VAL A 209 19.72 -35.43 12.18
N GLU A 210 18.45 -35.06 12.23
CA GLU A 210 17.58 -35.25 13.39
C GLU A 210 17.61 -36.71 13.84
N GLY A 211 17.78 -36.95 15.15
CA GLY A 211 17.80 -38.31 15.72
C GLY A 211 19.18 -38.94 15.93
N LYS A 212 20.30 -38.25 15.58
CA LYS A 212 21.61 -38.64 16.11
C LYS A 212 21.59 -38.54 17.65
N LYS A 213 22.08 -39.59 18.34
CA LYS A 213 22.14 -39.62 19.81
C LYS A 213 22.84 -38.36 20.34
N GLY A 214 22.15 -37.60 21.19
CA GLY A 214 22.72 -36.46 21.93
C GLY A 214 22.37 -35.05 21.44
N VAL A 215 21.82 -34.89 20.23
CA VAL A 215 21.47 -33.58 19.66
C VAL A 215 20.03 -33.50 19.12
N LYS A 216 19.43 -32.32 19.19
CA LYS A 216 18.09 -32.01 18.67
C LYS A 216 18.14 -30.71 17.88
N VAL A 217 17.52 -30.70 16.69
CA VAL A 217 17.29 -29.48 15.91
C VAL A 217 15.85 -29.02 16.14
N GLU A 218 15.66 -27.72 16.39
CA GLU A 218 14.34 -27.09 16.47
C GLU A 218 14.26 -25.95 15.47
N ASN A 219 13.48 -26.15 14.40
CA ASN A 219 13.25 -25.16 13.36
C ASN A 219 11.96 -24.37 13.60
N ARG A 220 12.03 -23.07 13.31
CA ARG A 220 10.94 -22.08 13.23
C ARG A 220 11.16 -21.23 11.96
N PRO A 221 10.15 -20.50 11.47
CA PRO A 221 10.25 -19.78 10.18
C PRO A 221 11.44 -18.82 10.02
N PHE A 222 11.95 -18.26 11.12
CA PHE A 222 13.05 -17.28 11.12
C PHE A 222 14.19 -17.65 12.10
N LEU A 223 14.10 -18.80 12.76
CA LEU A 223 14.99 -19.19 13.86
C LEU A 223 15.21 -20.70 13.86
N SER A 224 16.45 -21.13 13.96
CA SER A 224 16.83 -22.52 14.20
C SER A 224 17.73 -22.64 15.42
N LYS A 225 17.48 -23.67 16.23
CA LYS A 225 18.28 -24.02 17.39
C LYS A 225 18.86 -25.41 17.25
N LEU A 226 20.16 -25.55 17.47
CA LEU A 226 20.84 -26.83 17.64
C LEU A 226 21.12 -27.05 19.13
N ILE A 227 20.44 -28.02 19.71
CA ILE A 227 20.42 -28.28 21.15
C ILE A 227 21.22 -29.55 21.44
N PHE A 228 22.18 -29.45 22.35
CA PHE A 228 22.97 -30.56 22.89
C PHE A 228 22.40 -30.91 24.27
N PHE A 229 22.01 -32.16 24.49
CA PHE A 229 21.47 -32.58 25.80
C PHE A 229 22.55 -32.72 26.87
N ASN A 230 23.73 -33.19 26.46
CA ASN A 230 24.91 -33.35 27.30
C ASN A 230 26.15 -33.14 26.43
N VAL A 231 26.83 -32.01 26.61
CA VAL A 231 28.03 -31.63 25.84
C VAL A 231 29.23 -32.48 26.23
N SER A 232 29.94 -33.01 25.24
CA SER A 232 31.23 -33.70 25.35
C SER A 232 32.36 -32.88 24.71
N GLU A 233 33.62 -33.24 24.96
CA GLU A 233 34.76 -32.57 24.31
C GLU A 233 34.73 -32.69 22.78
N HIS A 234 34.17 -33.79 22.26
CA HIS A 234 33.99 -33.99 20.81
C HIS A 234 32.90 -33.11 20.21
N ASP A 235 32.02 -32.51 21.02
CA ASP A 235 30.99 -31.59 20.54
C ASP A 235 31.52 -30.19 20.32
N TYR A 236 32.66 -29.80 20.92
CA TYR A 236 33.26 -28.50 20.64
C TYR A 236 33.67 -28.35 19.17
N GLY A 237 33.79 -27.10 18.73
CA GLY A 237 34.20 -26.74 17.37
C GLY A 237 33.19 -25.87 16.65
N ASN A 238 33.39 -25.73 15.34
CA ASN A 238 32.58 -24.89 14.48
C ASN A 238 31.41 -25.68 13.88
N TYR A 239 30.24 -25.05 13.94
CA TYR A 239 29.00 -25.52 13.35
C TYR A 239 28.57 -24.53 12.29
N THR A 240 28.16 -25.02 11.13
CA THR A 240 27.62 -24.16 10.07
C THR A 240 26.11 -24.27 10.07
N CYS A 241 25.45 -23.15 10.30
CA CYS A 241 24.02 -22.99 10.04
C CYS A 241 23.84 -22.56 8.58
N VAL A 242 22.98 -23.25 7.85
CA VAL A 242 22.61 -22.92 6.46
C VAL A 242 21.12 -22.57 6.45
N ALA A 243 20.79 -21.40 5.92
CA ALA A 243 19.42 -20.95 5.68
C ALA A 243 19.17 -20.89 4.16
N SER A 244 18.05 -21.45 3.70
CA SER A 244 17.73 -21.57 2.27
C SER A 244 16.26 -21.28 1.98
N ASN A 245 15.97 -20.69 0.83
CA ASN A 245 14.61 -20.61 0.28
C ASN A 245 14.66 -20.76 -1.25
N LYS A 246 13.51 -20.61 -1.92
CA LYS A 246 13.40 -20.75 -3.39
C LYS A 246 14.29 -19.80 -4.20
N LEU A 247 14.83 -18.73 -3.60
CA LEU A 247 15.62 -17.70 -4.27
C LEU A 247 17.12 -17.81 -4.00
N GLY A 248 17.54 -18.61 -3.01
CA GLY A 248 18.96 -18.76 -2.70
C GLY A 248 19.21 -19.35 -1.33
N HIS A 249 20.48 -19.30 -0.92
CA HIS A 249 20.93 -19.79 0.38
C HIS A 249 22.05 -18.92 0.93
N THR A 250 22.22 -18.96 2.24
CA THR A 250 23.30 -18.30 2.97
C THR A 250 23.72 -19.18 4.15
N ASN A 251 24.86 -18.89 4.75
CA ASN A 251 25.33 -19.62 5.92
C ASN A 251 26.09 -18.74 6.92
N ALA A 252 26.26 -19.25 8.13
CA ALA A 252 27.11 -18.67 9.16
C ALA A 252 27.79 -19.77 9.98
N SER A 253 29.06 -19.54 10.34
CA SER A 253 29.83 -20.40 11.23
C SER A 253 29.66 -19.95 12.68
N ILE A 254 29.39 -20.91 13.57
CA ILE A 254 29.04 -20.70 14.97
C ILE A 254 29.86 -21.65 15.82
N THR A 255 30.56 -21.14 16.83
CA THR A 255 31.45 -21.97 17.67
C THR A 255 30.75 -22.41 18.96
N LEU A 256 30.82 -23.71 19.26
CA LEU A 256 30.59 -24.27 20.60
C LEU A 256 31.95 -24.46 21.28
N PHE A 257 32.14 -23.88 22.46
CA PHE A 257 33.43 -23.91 23.14
C PHE A 257 33.28 -24.18 24.65
N GLY A 258 34.36 -24.67 25.28
CA GLY A 258 34.39 -24.91 26.72
C GLY A 258 34.67 -23.64 27.53
N PRO A 259 34.43 -23.65 28.85
CA PRO A 259 34.77 -22.54 29.74
C PRO A 259 36.27 -22.22 29.64
N GLY A 260 36.61 -20.97 29.32
CA GLY A 260 38.00 -20.50 29.22
C GLY A 260 38.51 -20.23 27.80
N ALA A 261 37.76 -20.56 26.76
CA ALA A 261 38.06 -20.12 25.40
C ALA A 261 37.42 -18.73 25.15
N VAL A 262 38.23 -17.68 25.16
CA VAL A 262 37.79 -16.33 24.73
C VAL A 262 37.63 -16.32 23.22
N SER A 263 36.53 -15.77 22.72
CA SER A 263 36.33 -15.53 21.29
C SER A 263 37.28 -14.45 20.80
N GLU A 264 38.30 -14.82 20.03
CA GLU A 264 39.02 -13.86 19.19
C GLU A 264 38.07 -13.42 18.07
N VAL A 265 37.36 -12.31 18.30
CA VAL A 265 36.77 -11.53 17.22
C VAL A 265 37.94 -10.91 16.46
N ASN A 266 38.37 -11.59 15.39
CA ASN A 266 39.28 -11.01 14.41
C ASN A 266 38.54 -9.88 13.68
N ASN A 267 38.56 -8.68 14.28
CA ASN A 267 38.37 -7.45 13.54
C ASN A 267 39.56 -7.32 12.60
N GLY A 268 39.39 -7.86 11.39
CA GLY A 268 40.27 -7.60 10.26
C GLY A 268 40.34 -6.10 10.05
N THR A 269 41.39 -5.49 10.58
CA THR A 269 41.79 -4.13 10.21
C THR A 269 42.18 -4.18 8.74
N SER A 270 41.28 -3.68 7.89
CA SER A 270 41.59 -3.35 6.51
C SER A 270 42.73 -2.32 6.53
N ARG A 271 43.96 -2.79 6.30
CA ARG A 271 45.05 -1.91 5.91
C ARG A 271 44.68 -1.32 4.55
N ARG A 272 44.22 -0.06 4.55
CA ARG A 272 44.22 0.78 3.36
C ARG A 272 45.67 0.88 2.88
N ALA A 273 46.02 0.09 1.88
CA ALA A 273 47.17 0.37 1.03
C ALA A 273 46.86 1.69 0.30
N GLY A 274 47.62 2.73 0.60
CA GLY A 274 47.55 4.00 -0.12
C GLY A 274 47.90 3.77 -1.58
N CYS A 275 46.90 3.90 -2.45
CA CYS A 275 47.12 4.01 -3.89
C CYS A 275 47.60 5.43 -4.17
N ILE A 276 48.91 5.58 -4.35
CA ILE A 276 49.55 6.80 -4.85
C ILE A 276 49.20 6.90 -6.33
N TRP A 277 48.33 7.84 -6.69
CA TRP A 277 48.10 8.22 -8.08
C TRP A 277 49.32 8.98 -8.59
N LEU A 278 50.15 8.31 -9.40
CA LEU A 278 51.13 8.97 -10.26
C LEU A 278 50.37 9.63 -11.43
N LEU A 279 50.24 10.96 -11.39
CA LEU A 279 49.87 11.76 -12.55
C LEU A 279 51.05 11.79 -13.53
N PRO A 280 50.86 11.48 -14.83
CA PRO A 280 51.87 11.80 -15.82
C PRO A 280 51.81 13.28 -16.19
N LEU A 281 52.98 13.93 -16.14
CA LEU A 281 53.25 15.25 -16.71
C LEU A 281 52.91 15.26 -18.21
N LEU A 282 51.88 16.00 -18.59
CA LEU A 282 51.62 16.37 -19.99
C LEU A 282 52.53 17.54 -20.36
N VAL A 283 53.53 17.23 -21.16
CA VAL A 283 54.47 18.16 -21.79
C VAL A 283 53.73 18.99 -22.83
N PHE A 284 53.89 20.31 -22.73
CA PHE A 284 53.53 21.29 -23.76
C PHE A 284 54.26 20.99 -25.08
N LEU A 285 53.52 20.94 -26.18
CA LEU A 285 54.06 21.20 -27.51
C LEU A 285 53.18 22.21 -28.23
N LEU A 286 53.65 23.46 -28.22
CA LEU A 286 53.28 24.52 -29.13
C LEU A 286 53.74 24.13 -30.54
N LEU A 287 52.81 24.09 -31.51
CA LEU A 287 53.14 24.26 -32.92
C LEU A 287 52.06 25.11 -33.59
N LYS A 288 52.52 26.27 -34.06
CA LYS A 288 51.93 27.21 -35.02
C LYS A 288 51.26 26.46 -36.19
N PHE A 289 50.07 26.90 -36.60
CA PHE A 289 49.83 27.73 -37.79
C PHE A 289 48.46 28.39 -37.69
#